data_AF-A0AAD6UND7-F1
#
_entry.id   AF-A0AAD6UND7-F1
#
_cell.length_a   1.000
_cell.length_b   1.000
_cell.length_c   1.000
_cell.angle_alpha   90.00
_cell.angle_beta   90.00
_cell.angle_gamma   90.00
#
_symmetry.space_group_name_H-M   'P 1'
#
loop_
_entity.id
_entity.type
_entity.pdbx_description
1 polymer ?
#
loop_
_entity_poly.entity_id
_entity_poly.type
_entity_poly.pdbx_seq_one_letter_code
_entity_poly.pdbx_strand_id
1 'polypeptide(L)'
;RFRPFVSAAHHVTKGRYITSNDPRGYIPVYEYPLNNQWIMMDIDDGYILWTGIWKALGNSKADIVKMVDSQPELARVIRRVRGGYLKIQGTWMPFEVAMRLARRVAWNIREDLVPLFGCVPPKNPIPIFY
;
A
#
# COMPACT_ATOMS: atom_id res chain seq x y z
N ARG A 1 -5.04 -15.56 -3.37
CA ARG A 1 -5.13 -15.27 -1.92
C ARG A 1 -3.95 -14.40 -1.57
N PHE A 2 -4.16 -13.11 -1.28
CA PHE A 2 -3.09 -12.15 -0.99
C PHE A 2 -2.34 -12.59 0.28
N ARG A 3 -1.07 -12.93 0.14
CA ARG A 3 -0.21 -13.37 1.24
C ARG A 3 1.09 -12.57 1.17
N PRO A 4 1.58 -12.05 2.30
CA PRO A 4 2.86 -11.36 2.31
C PRO A 4 3.99 -12.27 1.89
N PHE A 5 5.00 -11.70 1.25
CA PHE A 5 6.24 -12.40 0.97
C PHE A 5 7.16 -12.36 2.19
N VAL A 6 8.02 -13.37 2.32
CA VAL A 6 9.04 -13.39 3.35
C VAL A 6 10.04 -12.27 3.07
N SER A 7 10.35 -11.48 4.10
CA SER A 7 11.39 -10.46 4.07
C SER A 7 12.26 -10.61 5.30
N ALA A 8 13.57 -10.45 5.13
CA ALA A 8 14.52 -10.42 6.24
C ALA A 8 14.43 -9.10 7.03
N ALA A 9 13.97 -8.02 6.39
CA ALA A 9 13.98 -6.68 6.97
C ALA A 9 12.73 -6.35 7.79
N HIS A 10 11.59 -6.97 7.47
CA HIS A 10 10.28 -6.58 8.04
C HIS A 10 9.55 -7.77 8.64
N HIS A 11 9.20 -7.64 9.92
CA HIS A 11 8.32 -8.58 10.60
C HIS A 11 6.85 -8.20 10.39
N VAL A 12 6.14 -8.95 9.54
CA VAL A 12 4.73 -8.71 9.24
C VAL A 12 3.84 -9.33 10.30
N THR A 13 3.04 -8.51 10.96
CA THR A 13 2.01 -8.96 11.91
C THR A 13 0.62 -8.93 11.27
N LYS A 14 -0.35 -9.55 11.93
CA LYS A 14 -1.76 -9.48 11.55
C LYS A 14 -2.50 -8.57 12.53
N GLY A 15 -3.36 -7.71 11.99
CA GLY A 15 -4.28 -6.87 12.76
C GLY A 15 -5.71 -7.03 12.25
N ARG A 16 -6.68 -6.64 13.08
CA ARG A 16 -8.08 -6.52 12.69
C ARG A 16 -8.66 -5.25 13.29
N TYR A 17 -9.11 -4.34 12.45
CA TYR A 17 -9.57 -3.01 12.87
C TYR A 17 -11.05 -2.84 12.57
N ILE A 18 -11.84 -2.54 13.61
CA ILE A 18 -13.28 -2.27 13.48
C ILE A 18 -13.48 -0.91 12.79
N THR A 19 -14.37 -0.85 11.82
CA THR A 19 -14.72 0.40 11.14
C THR A 19 -16.11 0.31 10.51
N SER A 20 -16.88 1.39 10.58
CA SER A 20 -18.16 1.52 9.88
C SER A 20 -17.99 1.94 8.41
N ASN A 21 -16.77 2.29 7.98
CA ASN A 21 -16.49 2.72 6.61
C ASN A 21 -16.27 1.56 5.63
N ASP A 22 -16.32 0.33 6.11
CA ASP A 22 -16.24 -0.88 5.30
C ASP A 22 -17.51 -1.71 5.54
N PRO A 23 -18.17 -2.23 4.48
CA PRO A 23 -19.40 -3.00 4.63
C PRO A 23 -19.23 -4.27 5.49
N ARG A 24 -18.00 -4.79 5.62
CA ARG A 24 -17.70 -5.92 6.51
C ARG A 24 -17.77 -5.55 8.00
N GLY A 25 -17.74 -4.26 8.34
CA GLY A 25 -17.64 -3.75 9.71
C GLY A 25 -16.23 -3.83 10.32
N TYR A 26 -15.26 -4.36 9.57
CA TYR A 26 -13.87 -4.45 9.98
C TYR A 26 -12.95 -4.55 8.75
N ILE A 27 -11.68 -4.25 8.94
CA ILE A 27 -10.62 -4.44 7.96
C ILE A 27 -9.53 -5.32 8.60
N PRO A 28 -9.38 -6.59 8.17
CA PRO A 28 -8.25 -7.41 8.56
C PRO A 28 -7.02 -7.01 7.74
N VAL A 29 -5.86 -6.86 8.37
CA VAL A 29 -4.65 -6.40 7.67
C VAL A 29 -3.42 -7.26 8.00
N TYR A 30 -2.56 -7.39 7.01
CA TYR A 30 -1.12 -7.58 7.24
C TYR A 30 -0.48 -6.21 7.41
N GLU A 31 0.36 -6.04 8.43
CA GLU A 31 0.97 -4.75 8.72
C GLU A 31 2.41 -4.84 9.23
N TYR A 32 3.17 -3.78 8.97
CA TYR A 32 4.50 -3.58 9.53
C TYR A 32 4.84 -2.07 9.55
N PRO A 33 5.70 -1.62 10.48
CA PRO A 33 6.15 -0.24 10.53
C PRO A 33 7.27 0.02 9.50
N LEU A 34 7.25 1.19 8.86
CA LEU A 34 8.31 1.69 7.99
C LEU A 34 8.34 3.22 8.06
N ASN A 35 9.50 3.82 8.35
CA ASN A 35 9.70 5.28 8.39
C ASN A 35 8.60 6.03 9.18
N ASN A 36 8.29 5.53 10.39
CA ASN A 36 7.24 6.05 11.28
C ASN A 36 5.82 6.02 10.69
N GLN A 37 5.59 5.23 9.64
CA GLN A 37 4.29 4.96 9.05
C GLN A 37 3.95 3.49 9.14
N TRP A 38 2.66 3.19 9.02
CA TRP A 38 2.18 1.82 8.94
C TRP A 38 1.92 1.45 7.50
N ILE A 39 2.56 0.37 7.07
CA ILE A 39 2.35 -0.23 5.76
C ILE A 39 1.36 -1.36 5.96
N MET A 40 0.28 -1.36 5.17
CA MET A 40 -0.82 -2.30 5.35
C MET A 40 -1.34 -2.87 4.03
N MET A 41 -1.72 -4.13 4.09
CA MET A 41 -2.49 -4.82 3.05
C MET A 41 -3.70 -5.49 3.68
N ASP A 42 -4.88 -5.25 3.13
CA ASP A 42 -6.11 -5.92 3.50
C ASP A 42 -6.00 -7.42 3.17
N ILE A 43 -6.32 -8.28 4.14
CA ILE A 43 -6.16 -9.73 4.00
C ILE A 43 -7.18 -10.32 3.03
N ASP A 44 -8.39 -9.74 2.95
CA ASP A 44 -9.48 -10.36 2.19
C ASP A 44 -9.45 -9.93 0.73
N ASP A 45 -9.31 -8.62 0.48
CA ASP A 45 -9.41 -8.03 -0.87
C ASP A 45 -8.06 -7.58 -1.47
N GLY A 46 -6.98 -7.59 -0.68
CA GLY A 46 -5.65 -7.22 -1.14
C GLY A 46 -5.43 -5.73 -1.34
N TYR A 47 -6.37 -4.87 -0.92
CA TYR A 47 -6.17 -3.43 -1.00
C TYR A 47 -4.98 -2.99 -0.14
N ILE A 48 -4.22 -2.03 -0.65
CA ILE A 48 -3.01 -1.51 -0.01
C ILE A 48 -3.28 -0.12 0.53
N LEU A 49 -2.86 0.14 1.77
CA LEU A 49 -2.91 1.49 2.35
C LEU A 49 -1.84 2.37 1.68
N TRP A 50 -2.21 2.99 0.56
CA TRP A 50 -1.32 3.83 -0.23
C TRP A 50 -0.80 5.05 0.55
N THR A 51 -1.64 5.62 1.41
CA THR A 51 -1.23 6.75 2.26
C THR A 51 -0.05 6.40 3.18
N GLY A 52 0.03 5.16 3.68
CA GLY A 52 1.15 4.69 4.49
C GLY A 52 2.46 4.70 3.70
N ILE A 53 2.45 4.09 2.51
CA ILE A 53 3.61 4.05 1.59
C ILE A 53 4.03 5.47 1.19
N TRP A 54 3.07 6.32 0.83
CA TRP A 54 3.34 7.67 0.36
C TRP A 54 3.99 8.55 1.43
N LYS A 55 3.51 8.45 2.68
CA LYS A 55 4.13 9.15 3.82
C LYS A 55 5.47 8.55 4.21
N ALA A 56 5.68 7.25 4.04
CA ALA A 56 6.96 6.59 4.30
C ALA A 56 8.06 7.06 3.33
N LEU A 57 7.66 7.54 2.15
CA LEU A 57 8.54 8.24 1.19
C LEU A 57 8.86 9.69 1.59
N GLY A 58 8.29 10.20 2.68
CA GLY A 58 8.44 11.59 3.11
C GLY A 58 7.49 12.58 2.43
N ASN A 59 6.56 12.10 1.58
CA ASN A 59 5.63 12.98 0.87
C ASN A 59 4.43 13.38 1.73
N SER A 60 3.80 14.50 1.38
CA SER A 60 2.62 15.02 2.09
C SER A 60 1.34 14.30 1.67
N LYS A 61 0.34 14.27 2.55
CA LYS A 61 -0.98 13.72 2.23
C LYS A 61 -1.71 14.51 1.13
N ALA A 62 -1.43 15.82 1.00
CA ALA A 62 -2.07 16.69 0.02
C ALA A 62 -1.76 16.24 -1.42
N ASP A 63 -0.57 15.68 -1.65
CA ASP A 63 -0.14 15.21 -2.98
C ASP A 63 -0.95 13.99 -3.45
N ILE A 64 -1.40 13.14 -2.52
CA ILE A 64 -2.29 12.02 -2.83
C ILE A 64 -3.63 12.53 -3.35
N VAL A 65 -4.17 13.58 -2.73
CA VAL A 65 -5.46 14.18 -3.14
C VAL A 65 -5.33 14.69 -4.57
N LYS A 66 -4.29 15.51 -4.84
CA LYS A 66 -4.01 16.01 -6.19
C LYS A 66 -3.84 14.89 -7.22
N MET A 67 -3.09 13.84 -6.88
CA MET A 67 -2.87 12.70 -7.77
C MET A 67 -4.18 11.97 -8.11
N VAL A 68 -5.04 11.74 -7.11
CA VAL A 68 -6.35 11.09 -7.33
C VAL A 68 -7.26 11.99 -8.16
N ASP A 69 -7.32 13.28 -7.87
CA ASP A 69 -8.19 14.23 -8.58
C ASP A 69 -7.75 14.41 -10.04
N SER A 70 -6.45 14.29 -10.33
CA SER A 70 -5.92 14.30 -11.70
C SER A 70 -6.23 13.04 -12.52
N GLN A 71 -6.70 11.96 -11.89
CA GLN A 71 -6.93 10.66 -12.52
C GLN A 71 -8.32 10.11 -12.14
N PRO A 72 -9.39 10.52 -12.86
CA PRO A 72 -10.77 10.11 -12.54
C PRO A 72 -10.97 8.59 -12.47
N GLU A 73 -10.26 7.83 -13.30
CA GLU A 73 -10.31 6.36 -13.29
C GLU A 73 -9.76 5.79 -11.97
N LEU A 74 -8.74 6.42 -11.38
CA LEU A 74 -8.23 6.02 -10.07
C LEU A 74 -9.27 6.29 -8.98
N ALA A 75 -9.95 7.45 -9.05
CA ALA A 75 -10.97 7.81 -8.07
C ALA A 75 -12.13 6.79 -7.98
N ARG A 76 -12.42 6.07 -9.06
CA ARG A 76 -13.47 5.03 -9.11
C ARG A 76 -13.11 3.73 -8.40
N VAL A 77 -11.81 3.40 -8.29
CA VAL A 77 -11.36 2.11 -7.76
C VAL A 77 -10.78 2.18 -6.35
N ILE A 78 -10.50 3.38 -5.83
CA ILE A 78 -9.97 3.57 -4.48
C ILE A 78 -11.05 3.50 -3.40
N ARG A 79 -10.66 3.05 -2.21
CA ARG A 79 -11.46 3.10 -0.98
C ARG A 79 -10.88 4.17 -0.05
N ARG A 80 -11.70 5.14 0.35
CA ARG A 80 -11.29 6.19 1.31
C ARG A 80 -11.83 5.85 2.69
N VAL A 81 -10.95 5.46 3.61
CA VAL A 81 -11.33 5.18 5.01
C VAL A 81 -11.13 6.45 5.83
N ARG A 82 -12.20 6.97 6.46
CA ARG A 82 -12.21 8.21 7.23
C ARG A 82 -12.89 8.01 8.59
N GLY A 83 -12.31 8.54 9.67
CA GLY A 83 -12.84 8.31 11.01
C GLY A 83 -12.60 6.87 11.52
N GLY A 84 -12.88 6.63 12.79
CA GLY A 84 -12.48 5.41 13.48
C GLY A 84 -10.97 5.36 13.75
N TYR A 85 -10.40 4.15 13.82
CA TYR A 85 -9.01 3.95 14.23
C TYR A 85 -8.00 4.63 13.29
N LEU A 86 -7.16 5.53 13.82
CA LEU A 86 -6.29 6.41 13.03
C LEU A 86 -5.33 5.65 12.09
N LYS A 87 -4.87 4.47 12.52
CA LYS A 87 -3.85 3.67 11.82
C LYS A 87 -4.30 3.21 10.43
N ILE A 88 -5.60 2.95 10.24
CA ILE A 88 -6.18 2.45 8.97
C ILE A 88 -6.74 3.58 8.08
N GLN A 89 -6.71 4.83 8.54
CA GLN A 89 -7.29 5.94 7.78
C GLN A 89 -6.40 6.32 6.60
N GLY A 90 -7.05 6.61 5.47
CA GLY A 90 -6.35 7.04 4.26
C GLY A 90 -6.97 6.49 2.98
N THR A 91 -6.20 6.61 1.90
CA THR A 91 -6.55 6.07 0.59
C THR A 91 -6.02 4.65 0.49
N TRP A 92 -6.94 3.70 0.32
CA TRP A 92 -6.67 2.31 0.00
C TRP A 92 -6.82 2.10 -1.51
N MET A 93 -5.87 1.38 -2.12
CA MET A 93 -5.83 1.13 -3.56
C MET A 93 -5.82 -0.35 -3.86
N PRO A 94 -6.42 -0.80 -4.98
CA PRO A 94 -6.27 -2.19 -5.43
C PRO A 94 -4.80 -2.57 -5.58
N PHE A 95 -4.46 -3.82 -5.24
CA PHE A 95 -3.10 -4.34 -5.27
C PHE A 95 -2.33 -3.98 -6.55
N GLU A 96 -2.92 -4.28 -7.71
CA GLU A 96 -2.29 -4.06 -9.03
C GLU A 96 -1.99 -2.58 -9.29
N VAL A 97 -2.88 -1.69 -8.85
CA VAL A 97 -2.70 -0.24 -9.00
C VAL A 97 -1.58 0.25 -8.09
N ALA A 98 -1.61 -0.17 -6.82
CA ALA A 98 -0.58 0.18 -5.85
C ALA A 98 0.81 -0.32 -6.28
N MET A 99 0.90 -1.56 -6.78
CA MET A 99 2.15 -2.15 -7.28
C MET A 99 2.72 -1.36 -8.48
N ARG A 100 1.87 -1.02 -9.46
CA ARG A 100 2.27 -0.23 -10.63
C ARG A 100 2.76 1.17 -10.26
N LEU A 101 2.10 1.83 -9.30
CA LEU A 101 2.52 3.13 -8.81
C LEU A 101 3.82 3.02 -8.01
N ALA A 102 3.93 2.06 -7.09
CA ALA A 102 5.13 1.82 -6.28
C ALA A 102 6.38 1.61 -7.16
N ARG A 103 6.28 0.87 -8.26
CA ARG A 103 7.37 0.70 -9.23
C ARG A 103 7.89 2.01 -9.83
N ARG A 104 7.04 3.03 -9.93
CA ARG A 104 7.39 4.33 -10.52
C ARG A 104 7.95 5.31 -9.49
N VAL A 105 7.39 5.33 -8.28
CA VAL A 105 7.61 6.39 -7.29
C VAL A 105 8.34 5.93 -6.03
N ALA A 106 8.30 4.63 -5.71
CA ALA A 106 8.78 4.08 -4.45
C ALA A 106 10.13 3.37 -4.58
N TRP A 107 10.98 3.80 -5.52
CA TRP A 107 12.29 3.18 -5.77
C TRP A 107 13.17 3.14 -4.51
N ASN A 108 13.12 4.18 -3.69
CA ASN A 108 13.95 4.33 -2.49
C ASN A 108 13.59 3.36 -1.36
N ILE A 109 12.37 2.85 -1.33
CA ILE A 109 11.88 1.90 -0.30
C ILE A 109 11.45 0.57 -0.92
N ARG A 110 11.84 0.28 -2.17
CA ARG A 110 11.32 -0.87 -2.92
C ARG A 110 11.60 -2.21 -2.22
N GLU A 111 12.75 -2.33 -1.55
CA GLU A 111 13.14 -3.52 -0.79
C GLU A 111 12.27 -3.67 0.46
N ASP A 112 11.88 -2.55 1.07
CA ASP A 112 10.96 -2.51 2.21
C ASP A 112 9.53 -2.87 1.84
N LEU A 113 9.16 -2.77 0.55
CA LEU A 113 7.83 -3.13 0.04
C LEU A 113 7.73 -4.57 -0.46
N VAL A 114 8.83 -5.34 -0.43
CA VAL A 114 8.84 -6.77 -0.74
C VAL A 114 7.78 -7.56 0.03
N PRO A 115 7.53 -7.34 1.34
CA PRO A 115 6.48 -8.06 2.04
C PRO A 115 5.11 -7.93 1.39
N LEU A 116 4.80 -6.81 0.73
CA LEU A 116 3.52 -6.63 0.05
C LEU A 116 3.57 -7.09 -1.41
N PHE A 117 4.54 -6.61 -2.19
CA PHE A 117 4.54 -6.77 -3.64
C PHE A 117 5.44 -7.89 -4.16
N GLY A 118 6.24 -8.51 -3.29
CA GLY A 118 7.27 -9.46 -3.69
C GLY A 118 8.48 -8.78 -4.31
N CYS A 119 9.34 -9.56 -4.95
CA CYS A 119 10.51 -9.02 -5.65
C CYS A 119 10.06 -8.03 -6.73
N VAL A 120 10.41 -6.75 -6.56
CA VAL A 120 10.17 -5.72 -7.55
C VAL A 120 11.32 -5.80 -8.56
N PRO A 121 11.09 -6.19 -9.83
CA PRO A 121 12.14 -6.22 -10.83
C PRO A 121 12.73 -4.81 -11.00
N PRO A 122 14.04 -4.70 -11.27
CA PRO A 122 14.67 -3.39 -11.50
C PRO A 122 14.00 -2.64 -12.66
N LYS A 123 14.02 -1.31 -12.58
CA LYS A 123 13.40 -0.39 -13.56
C LYS A 123 13.87 -0.64 -15.00
N ASN A 124 15.06 -1.22 -15.18
CA ASN A 124 15.57 -1.71 -16.45
C ASN A 124 15.70 -3.25 -16.36
N PRO A 125 15.04 -4.04 -17.22
CA PRO A 125 15.46 -5.41 -17.43
C PRO A 125 16.91 -5.35 -17.94
N ILE A 126 17.81 -6.10 -17.31
CA ILE A 126 19.13 -6.36 -17.87
C ILE A 126 18.86 -6.91 -19.28
N PRO A 127 19.39 -6.30 -20.36
CA PRO A 127 19.33 -6.94 -21.67
C PRO A 127 20.07 -8.27 -21.52
N ILE A 128 19.32 -9.36 -21.57
CA ILE A 128 19.89 -10.69 -21.77
C ILE A 128 20.47 -10.67 -23.19
N PHE A 129 21.75 -10.32 -23.30
CA PHE A 129 22.52 -10.57 -24.50
C PHE A 129 22.65 -12.10 -24.63
N TYR A 130 21.97 -12.66 -25.65
CA TYR A 130 22.30 -13.95 -26.22
C TYR A 130 23.40 -13.77 -27.26
#